data_AF-A0AA36M6B2-F1
#
_entry.id   AF-A0AA36M6B2-F1
#
_cell.length_a   1.000
_cell.length_b   1.000
_cell.length_c   1.000
_cell.angle_alpha   90.00
_cell.angle_beta   90.00
_cell.angle_gamma   90.00
#
_symmetry.space_group_name_H-M   'P 1'
#
loop_
_entity.id
_entity.type
_entity.pdbx_description
1 polymer ?
#
loop_
_entity_poly.entity_id
_entity_poly.type
_entity_poly.pdbx_seq_one_letter_code
_entity_poly.pdbx_strand_id
1 'polypeptide(L)'
;MQKEVHNIDEGNKKLFCGDVKFAITVDEWSSKNASCALLAITGHVLKKDFSERANVLLDCVPLDEKSHTSEVITSKILASFANLGIAANNMSFMVADGITVMIKAASDLGIQYIHCCAHVINLAVSTALTLPVCANALRKVKAVVSKLNKSGRMKKTSKRLLEEENLPQVEVVIHIFYDMRFSCREDICDTPAGEDVRASPSSTPTGSDMWSLITSQPASPPTRSSQMQEEDLQMELQQYSIHLNRGNARPHAESDPVTWWHIHQQQFPLLASSALKYFATPCTSVDSERLFSTAGIIFGNKRRQRLLGKTARLFLMINANTNKDTSRACKAWSQREVERYGCHEGSNSPSVSSEQSSSKDLEEEFSEESVEI
;
A
#
# COMPACT_ATOMS: atom_id res chain seq x y z
N MET A 1 -13.46 22.73 7.20
CA MET A 1 -13.23 21.36 7.70
C MET A 1 -14.49 20.50 7.73
N GLN A 2 -15.43 20.63 8.67
CA GLN A 2 -16.61 19.71 8.71
C GLN A 2 -17.45 19.72 7.43
N LYS A 3 -17.82 20.90 6.94
CA LYS A 3 -18.53 21.07 5.66
C LYS A 3 -17.77 20.49 4.47
N GLU A 4 -16.44 20.57 4.51
CA GLU A 4 -15.57 20.10 3.44
C GLU A 4 -15.45 18.57 3.45
N VAL A 5 -15.32 17.97 4.62
CA VAL A 5 -15.41 16.51 4.80
C VAL A 5 -16.78 16.00 4.38
N HIS A 6 -17.87 16.71 4.71
CA HIS A 6 -19.19 16.34 4.22
C HIS A 6 -19.28 16.34 2.69
N ASN A 7 -18.69 17.33 2.01
CA ASN A 7 -18.63 17.32 0.55
C ASN A 7 -17.79 16.17 -0.01
N ILE A 8 -16.70 15.79 0.67
CA ILE A 8 -15.87 14.62 0.34
C ILE A 8 -16.71 13.35 0.50
N ASP A 9 -17.43 13.21 1.61
CA ASP A 9 -18.28 12.07 1.92
C ASP A 9 -19.39 11.90 0.85
N GLU A 10 -20.01 13.00 0.42
CA GLU A 10 -20.99 12.98 -0.68
C GLU A 10 -20.36 12.62 -2.03
N GLY A 11 -19.11 13.03 -2.27
CA GLY A 11 -18.34 12.61 -3.45
C GLY A 11 -18.03 11.11 -3.42
N ASN A 12 -17.52 10.62 -2.29
CA ASN A 12 -17.23 9.21 -2.06
C ASN A 12 -18.49 8.36 -2.20
N LYS A 13 -19.60 8.78 -1.59
CA LYS A 13 -20.90 8.10 -1.71
C LYS A 13 -21.29 7.85 -3.17
N LYS A 14 -21.09 8.82 -4.06
CA LYS A 14 -21.39 8.66 -5.50
C LYS A 14 -20.49 7.63 -6.20
N LEU A 15 -19.24 7.48 -5.76
CA LEU A 15 -18.30 6.50 -6.33
C LEU A 15 -18.65 5.06 -5.95
N PHE A 16 -19.21 4.87 -4.74
CA PHE A 16 -19.50 3.54 -4.18
C PHE A 16 -21.02 3.23 -4.12
N CYS A 17 -21.87 4.09 -4.67
CA CYS A 17 -23.32 3.84 -4.71
C CYS A 17 -23.70 2.80 -5.78
N GLY A 18 -24.76 2.05 -5.51
CA GLY A 18 -25.30 1.06 -6.43
C GLY A 18 -24.58 -0.29 -6.37
N ASP A 19 -24.71 -1.07 -7.44
CA ASP A 19 -24.10 -2.39 -7.56
C ASP A 19 -22.70 -2.29 -8.16
N VAL A 20 -21.79 -1.70 -7.40
CA VAL A 20 -20.37 -1.52 -7.76
C VAL A 20 -19.52 -2.33 -6.81
N LYS A 21 -18.73 -3.27 -7.34
CA LYS A 21 -17.77 -4.03 -6.53
C LYS A 21 -16.54 -3.19 -6.24
N PHE A 22 -16.09 -3.24 -5.00
CA PHE A 22 -14.92 -2.51 -4.54
C PHE A 22 -14.08 -3.34 -3.58
N ALA A 23 -12.85 -2.92 -3.34
CA ALA A 23 -12.00 -3.45 -2.31
C ALA A 23 -11.64 -2.34 -1.31
N ILE A 24 -11.16 -2.72 -0.14
CA ILE A 24 -10.64 -1.76 0.84
C ILE A 24 -9.22 -2.08 1.23
N THR A 25 -8.45 -1.02 1.53
CA THR A 25 -7.26 -1.15 2.37
C THR A 25 -7.54 -0.61 3.75
N VAL A 26 -7.02 -1.31 4.76
CA VAL A 26 -7.17 -0.95 6.18
C VAL A 26 -5.81 -0.99 6.84
N ASP A 27 -5.57 -0.02 7.71
CA ASP A 27 -4.32 0.10 8.45
C ASP A 27 -4.56 0.93 9.71
N GLU A 28 -3.78 0.63 10.75
CA GLU A 28 -3.89 1.25 12.05
C GLU A 28 -2.61 2.02 12.40
N TRP A 29 -2.79 3.24 12.87
CA TRP A 29 -1.69 4.05 13.34
C TRP A 29 -1.92 4.57 14.74
N SER A 30 -0.87 4.49 15.56
CA SER A 30 -0.84 5.08 16.89
C SER A 30 0.22 6.17 17.00
N SER A 31 -0.11 7.26 17.69
CA SER A 31 0.84 8.32 17.97
C SER A 31 1.96 7.85 18.89
N LYS A 32 3.15 8.47 18.81
CA LYS A 32 4.34 8.04 19.59
C LYS A 32 4.14 8.01 21.11
N ASN A 33 3.21 8.82 21.61
CA ASN A 33 2.83 8.91 23.02
C ASN A 33 1.54 8.13 23.33
N ALA A 34 1.03 7.32 22.38
CA ALA A 34 -0.22 6.57 22.46
C ALA A 34 -1.43 7.42 22.87
N SER A 35 -1.40 8.73 22.60
CA SER A 35 -2.52 9.63 22.92
C SER A 35 -3.65 9.58 21.89
N CYS A 36 -3.39 9.01 20.72
CA CYS A 36 -4.36 8.87 19.64
C CYS A 36 -4.02 7.64 18.81
N ALA A 37 -5.01 6.80 18.56
CA ALA A 37 -4.98 5.75 17.57
C ALA A 37 -5.99 6.08 16.45
N LEU A 38 -5.66 5.75 15.22
CA LEU A 38 -6.44 6.04 14.02
C LEU A 38 -6.49 4.80 13.13
N LEU A 39 -7.68 4.49 12.61
CA LEU A 39 -7.92 3.47 11.60
C LEU A 39 -8.17 4.16 10.26
N ALA A 40 -7.32 3.92 9.26
CA ALA A 40 -7.55 4.38 7.90
C ALA A 40 -8.35 3.34 7.14
N ILE A 41 -9.39 3.77 6.42
CA ILE A 41 -10.19 2.93 5.54
C ILE A 41 -10.17 3.58 4.17
N THR A 42 -9.47 2.99 3.22
CA THR A 42 -9.39 3.47 1.84
C THR A 42 -10.18 2.55 0.94
N GLY A 43 -11.07 3.12 0.13
CA GLY A 43 -11.85 2.40 -0.85
C GLY A 43 -11.18 2.42 -2.21
N HIS A 44 -11.18 1.28 -2.88
CA HIS A 44 -10.63 1.10 -4.21
C HIS A 44 -11.70 0.56 -5.13
N VAL A 45 -12.00 1.32 -6.19
CA VAL A 45 -13.05 1.00 -7.14
C VAL A 45 -12.58 1.23 -8.56
N LEU A 46 -13.02 0.35 -9.47
CA LEU A 46 -12.83 0.46 -10.90
C LEU A 46 -14.22 0.51 -11.54
N LYS A 47 -14.47 1.48 -12.42
CA LYS A 47 -15.75 1.57 -13.15
C LYS A 47 -15.98 0.32 -13.97
N LYS A 48 -17.26 -0.04 -14.18
CA LYS A 48 -17.67 -1.25 -14.92
C LYS A 48 -17.14 -1.31 -16.35
N ASP A 49 -16.89 -0.15 -16.93
CA ASP A 49 -16.33 0.00 -18.28
C ASP A 49 -14.81 -0.02 -18.30
N PHE A 50 -14.11 -0.24 -17.18
CA PHE A 50 -12.65 -0.20 -17.04
C PHE A 50 -12.01 1.18 -17.36
N SER A 51 -12.80 2.26 -17.49
CA SER A 51 -12.28 3.57 -17.92
C SER A 51 -11.56 4.35 -16.82
N GLU A 52 -11.97 4.16 -15.57
CA GLU A 52 -11.50 4.99 -14.46
C GLU A 52 -11.40 4.19 -13.16
N ARG A 53 -10.23 4.27 -12.52
CA ARG A 53 -9.98 3.78 -11.17
C ARG A 53 -10.01 4.95 -10.19
N ALA A 54 -10.69 4.77 -9.07
CA ALA A 54 -10.67 5.70 -7.95
C ALA A 54 -10.17 4.99 -6.69
N ASN A 55 -9.14 5.57 -6.07
CA ASN A 55 -8.64 5.19 -4.75
C ASN A 55 -8.86 6.39 -3.83
N VAL A 56 -9.75 6.28 -2.86
CA VAL A 56 -10.14 7.41 -2.01
C VAL A 56 -10.19 6.99 -0.55
N LEU A 57 -9.76 7.88 0.34
CA LEU A 57 -9.89 7.65 1.77
C LEU A 57 -11.37 7.83 2.15
N LEU A 58 -12.02 6.73 2.52
CA LEU A 58 -13.42 6.68 2.94
C LEU A 58 -13.57 7.21 4.35
N ASP A 59 -12.67 6.83 5.25
CA ASP A 59 -12.66 7.33 6.61
C ASP A 59 -11.28 7.24 7.27
N CYS A 60 -11.06 8.08 8.29
CA CYS A 60 -9.93 8.00 9.20
C CYS A 60 -10.47 8.04 10.63
N VAL A 61 -10.81 6.87 11.16
CA VAL A 61 -11.60 6.73 12.37
C VAL A 61 -10.70 6.77 13.62
N PRO A 62 -10.93 7.68 14.57
CA PRO A 62 -10.26 7.62 15.86
C PRO A 62 -10.66 6.38 16.65
N LEU A 63 -9.66 5.67 17.16
CA LEU A 63 -9.84 4.54 18.05
C LEU A 63 -9.62 5.04 19.49
N ASP A 64 -10.74 5.30 20.18
CA ASP A 64 -10.73 5.80 21.57
C ASP A 64 -10.50 4.66 22.60
N GLU A 65 -10.54 3.41 22.15
CA GLU A 65 -10.47 2.21 22.98
C GLU A 65 -9.02 1.74 23.12
N LYS A 66 -8.63 1.30 24.33
CA LYS A 66 -7.25 0.82 24.62
C LYS A 66 -6.90 -0.49 23.92
N SER A 67 -7.88 -1.23 23.42
CA SER A 67 -7.69 -2.52 22.76
C SER A 67 -8.28 -2.47 21.36
N HIS A 68 -7.43 -2.68 20.36
CA HIS A 68 -7.80 -2.67 18.95
C HIS A 68 -8.13 -4.10 18.51
N THR A 69 -9.24 -4.64 19.02
CA THR A 69 -9.66 -6.01 18.67
C THR A 69 -10.31 -6.05 17.28
N SER A 70 -10.42 -7.25 16.71
CA SER A 70 -11.08 -7.48 15.42
C SER A 70 -12.52 -6.98 15.41
N GLU A 71 -13.24 -7.13 16.52
CA GLU A 71 -14.64 -6.72 16.65
C GLU A 71 -14.77 -5.20 16.59
N VAL A 72 -13.84 -4.48 17.23
CA VAL A 72 -13.79 -3.02 17.19
C VAL A 72 -13.55 -2.56 15.76
N ILE A 73 -12.53 -3.09 15.09
CA ILE A 73 -12.19 -2.73 13.71
C ILE A 73 -13.37 -2.99 12.77
N THR A 74 -13.95 -4.19 12.81
CA THR A 74 -15.14 -4.55 12.03
C THR A 74 -16.29 -3.59 12.28
N SER A 75 -16.58 -3.26 13.54
CA SER A 75 -17.65 -2.34 13.89
C SER A 75 -17.41 -0.93 13.35
N LYS A 76 -16.17 -0.43 13.37
CA LYS A 76 -15.83 0.89 12.82
C LYS A 76 -15.95 0.90 11.29
N ILE A 77 -15.49 -0.15 10.60
CA ILE A 77 -15.62 -0.27 9.14
C ILE A 77 -17.10 -0.24 8.73
N LEU A 78 -17.94 -1.05 9.37
CA LEU A 78 -19.38 -1.10 9.08
C LEU A 78 -20.07 0.23 9.41
N ALA A 79 -19.67 0.90 10.49
CA ALA A 79 -20.20 2.22 10.83
C ALA A 79 -19.82 3.28 9.77
N SER A 80 -18.58 3.30 9.29
CA SER A 80 -18.14 4.19 8.22
C SER A 80 -18.91 3.94 6.92
N PHE A 81 -19.16 2.68 6.56
CA PHE A 81 -19.99 2.34 5.39
C PHE A 81 -21.45 2.75 5.56
N ALA A 82 -22.04 2.52 6.73
CA ALA A 82 -23.40 2.94 7.03
C ALA A 82 -23.55 4.48 6.92
N ASN A 83 -22.58 5.23 7.43
CA ASN A 83 -22.57 6.70 7.35
C ASN A 83 -22.48 7.20 5.89
N LEU A 84 -21.71 6.51 5.04
CA LEU A 84 -21.57 6.84 3.62
C LEU A 84 -22.69 6.26 2.75
N GLY A 85 -23.56 5.39 3.29
CA GLY A 85 -24.56 4.67 2.53
C GLY A 85 -23.97 3.65 1.54
N ILE A 86 -22.80 3.09 1.87
CA ILE A 86 -22.12 2.07 1.07
C ILE A 86 -22.60 0.69 1.49
N ALA A 87 -22.95 -0.15 0.51
CA ALA A 87 -23.40 -1.50 0.77
C ALA A 87 -22.21 -2.44 1.03
N ALA A 88 -22.05 -2.89 2.28
CA ALA A 88 -20.91 -3.73 2.69
C ALA A 88 -20.81 -5.05 1.91
N ASN A 89 -21.94 -5.58 1.44
CA ASN A 89 -22.02 -6.79 0.60
C ASN A 89 -21.37 -6.66 -0.79
N ASN A 90 -21.01 -5.44 -1.21
CA ASN A 90 -20.31 -5.18 -2.45
C ASN A 90 -18.78 -5.17 -2.31
N MET A 91 -18.28 -5.30 -1.09
CA MET A 91 -16.86 -5.45 -0.82
C MET A 91 -16.36 -6.81 -1.31
N SER A 92 -15.25 -6.81 -2.03
CA SER A 92 -14.64 -8.01 -2.63
C SER A 92 -13.46 -8.51 -1.79
N PHE A 93 -12.57 -7.60 -1.39
CA PHE A 93 -11.35 -7.91 -0.68
C PHE A 93 -11.02 -6.85 0.37
N MET A 94 -10.33 -7.27 1.42
CA MET A 94 -9.67 -6.38 2.38
C MET A 94 -8.17 -6.63 2.37
N VAL A 95 -7.41 -5.58 2.08
CA VAL A 95 -5.95 -5.58 2.08
C VAL A 95 -5.48 -4.86 3.34
N ALA A 96 -4.70 -5.51 4.18
CA ALA A 96 -4.16 -4.86 5.38
C ALA A 96 -2.77 -5.39 5.74
N ASP A 97 -2.09 -4.66 6.60
CA ASP A 97 -0.95 -5.18 7.35
C ASP A 97 -1.46 -5.96 8.58
N GLY A 98 -0.62 -6.80 9.18
CA GLY A 98 -0.99 -7.55 10.39
C GLY A 98 -1.87 -8.78 10.14
N ILE A 99 -1.42 -9.92 10.65
CA ILE A 99 -2.00 -11.22 10.31
C ILE A 99 -3.21 -11.52 11.21
N THR A 100 -3.07 -11.54 12.52
CA THR A 100 -4.10 -12.14 13.39
C THR A 100 -5.38 -11.31 13.51
N VAL A 101 -5.27 -10.04 13.87
CA VAL A 101 -6.45 -9.17 14.11
C VAL A 101 -7.18 -8.87 12.79
N MET A 102 -6.44 -8.54 11.72
CA MET A 102 -7.05 -8.17 10.44
C MET A 102 -7.62 -9.37 9.69
N ILE A 103 -7.02 -10.57 9.78
CA ILE A 103 -7.64 -11.79 9.23
C ILE A 103 -8.97 -12.07 9.94
N LYS A 104 -9.00 -11.95 11.27
CA LYS A 104 -10.24 -12.13 12.03
C LYS A 104 -11.30 -11.09 11.66
N ALA A 105 -10.90 -9.83 11.51
CA ALA A 105 -11.81 -8.77 11.06
C ALA A 105 -12.37 -9.03 9.64
N ALA A 106 -11.54 -9.48 8.69
CA ALA A 106 -12.00 -9.88 7.35
C ALA A 106 -12.97 -11.06 7.42
N SER A 107 -12.68 -12.06 8.25
CA SER A 107 -13.58 -13.19 8.50
C SER A 107 -14.92 -12.74 9.06
N ASP A 108 -14.93 -11.77 9.99
CA ASP A 108 -16.15 -11.22 10.59
C ASP A 108 -16.96 -10.39 9.60
N LEU A 109 -16.30 -9.77 8.63
CA LEU A 109 -16.92 -9.09 7.49
C LEU A 109 -17.40 -10.06 6.40
N GLY A 110 -17.02 -11.35 6.46
CA GLY A 110 -17.35 -12.34 5.44
C GLY A 110 -16.64 -12.14 4.10
N ILE A 111 -15.46 -11.53 4.10
CA ILE A 111 -14.68 -11.19 2.90
C ILE A 111 -13.30 -11.85 2.91
N GLN A 112 -12.66 -11.93 1.75
CA GLN A 112 -11.30 -12.45 1.65
C GLN A 112 -10.27 -11.40 2.10
N TYR A 113 -9.32 -11.86 2.91
CA TYR A 113 -8.16 -11.08 3.34
C TYR A 113 -7.00 -11.26 2.37
N ILE A 114 -6.33 -10.15 2.04
CA ILE A 114 -5.09 -10.13 1.28
C ILE A 114 -4.01 -9.47 2.15
N HIS A 115 -2.91 -10.18 2.37
CA HIS A 115 -1.79 -9.63 3.11
C HIS A 115 -1.07 -8.58 2.25
N CYS A 116 -0.90 -7.37 2.77
CA CYS A 116 -0.17 -6.30 2.11
C CYS A 116 1.23 -6.75 1.65
N CYS A 117 1.49 -6.72 0.33
CA CYS A 117 2.76 -7.14 -0.24
C CYS A 117 3.95 -6.32 0.28
N ALA A 118 3.75 -5.03 0.58
CA ALA A 118 4.81 -4.18 1.15
C ALA A 118 5.23 -4.69 2.55
N HIS A 119 4.25 -5.09 3.37
CA HIS A 119 4.52 -5.70 4.68
C HIS A 119 5.25 -7.04 4.54
N VAL A 120 4.83 -7.89 3.59
CA VAL A 120 5.49 -9.18 3.31
C VAL A 120 6.95 -8.99 2.90
N ILE A 121 7.22 -8.05 1.97
CA ILE A 121 8.59 -7.71 1.55
C ILE A 121 9.39 -7.20 2.75
N ASN A 122 8.81 -6.31 3.57
CA ASN A 122 9.47 -5.80 4.76
C ASN A 122 9.81 -6.89 5.77
N LEU A 123 8.93 -7.88 5.96
CA LEU A 123 9.18 -9.04 6.81
C LEU A 123 10.33 -9.90 6.26
N ALA A 124 10.34 -10.14 4.94
CA ALA A 124 11.41 -10.89 4.28
C ALA A 124 12.76 -10.18 4.42
N VAL A 125 12.82 -8.87 4.15
CA VAL A 125 14.03 -8.05 4.32
C VAL A 125 14.46 -8.00 5.77
N SER A 126 13.54 -7.80 6.71
CA SER A 126 13.84 -7.78 8.14
C SER A 126 14.45 -9.10 8.60
N THR A 127 13.90 -10.22 8.15
CA THR A 127 14.44 -11.56 8.41
C THR A 127 15.84 -11.71 7.82
N ALA A 128 16.05 -11.31 6.56
CA ALA A 128 17.36 -11.36 5.92
C ALA A 128 18.42 -10.52 6.65
N LEU A 129 18.04 -9.35 7.18
CA LEU A 129 18.94 -8.48 7.95
C LEU A 129 19.35 -9.06 9.31
N THR A 130 18.64 -10.08 9.81
CA THR A 130 19.04 -10.81 11.02
C THR A 130 20.17 -11.82 10.79
N LEU A 131 20.48 -12.15 9.52
CA LEU A 131 21.57 -13.07 9.20
C LEU A 131 22.90 -12.54 9.76
N PRO A 132 23.80 -13.41 10.28
CA PRO A 132 25.00 -12.98 11.00
C PRO A 132 25.90 -11.97 10.24
N VAL A 133 26.01 -12.15 8.93
CA VAL A 133 26.80 -11.28 8.04
C VAL A 133 26.23 -9.86 8.04
N CYS A 134 24.91 -9.73 7.86
CA CYS A 134 24.20 -8.45 7.87
C CYS A 134 24.13 -7.86 9.28
N ALA A 135 23.82 -8.66 10.29
CA ALA A 135 23.63 -8.23 11.68
C ALA A 135 24.88 -7.57 12.27
N ASN A 136 26.09 -8.08 11.95
CA ASN A 136 27.35 -7.51 12.40
C ASN A 136 27.62 -6.13 11.77
N ALA A 137 27.42 -5.99 10.46
CA ALA A 137 27.53 -4.71 9.76
C ALA A 137 26.50 -3.71 10.31
N LEU A 138 25.25 -4.16 10.46
CA LEU A 138 24.14 -3.38 10.99
C LEU A 138 24.43 -2.84 12.39
N ARG A 139 25.03 -3.66 13.27
CA ARG A 139 25.42 -3.26 14.62
C ARG A 139 26.44 -2.12 14.61
N LYS A 140 27.45 -2.20 13.74
CA LYS A 140 28.47 -1.14 13.60
C LYS A 140 27.85 0.16 13.09
N VAL A 141 27.01 0.08 12.05
CA VAL A 141 26.27 1.23 11.52
C VAL A 141 25.38 1.85 12.60
N LYS A 142 24.58 1.04 13.32
CA LYS A 142 23.75 1.48 14.45
C LYS A 142 24.55 2.20 15.54
N ALA A 143 25.76 1.72 15.86
CA ALA A 143 26.63 2.38 16.83
C ALA A 143 27.11 3.75 16.36
N VAL A 144 27.52 3.88 15.09
CA VAL A 144 27.93 5.17 14.50
C VAL A 144 26.79 6.16 14.52
N VAL A 145 25.61 5.74 14.05
CA VAL A 145 24.44 6.62 13.99
C VAL A 145 23.93 7.00 15.36
N SER A 146 23.98 6.09 16.34
CA SER A 146 23.67 6.42 17.74
C SER A 146 24.58 7.54 18.28
N LYS A 147 25.89 7.48 18.00
CA LYS A 147 26.84 8.53 18.40
C LYS A 147 26.57 9.86 17.68
N LEU A 148 26.31 9.81 16.37
CA LEU A 148 25.94 11.00 15.59
C LEU A 148 24.65 11.63 16.12
N ASN A 149 23.65 10.83 16.46
CA ASN A 149 22.36 11.33 16.94
C ASN A 149 22.43 11.99 18.33
N LYS A 150 23.41 11.63 19.16
CA LYS A 150 23.62 12.23 20.48
C LYS A 150 24.33 13.60 20.44
N SER A 151 25.04 13.95 19.37
CA SER A 151 25.86 15.18 19.32
C SER A 151 25.53 16.05 18.11
N GLY A 152 24.93 17.22 18.37
CA GLY A 152 24.68 18.22 17.33
C GLY A 152 25.96 18.73 16.65
N ARG A 153 27.08 18.80 17.38
CA ARG A 153 28.40 19.16 16.83
C ARG A 153 28.88 18.10 15.83
N MET A 154 28.74 16.82 16.19
CA MET A 154 29.14 15.71 15.32
C MET A 154 28.29 15.62 14.06
N LYS A 155 26.98 15.92 14.15
CA LYS A 155 26.11 16.03 12.96
C LYS A 155 26.60 17.11 12.00
N LYS A 156 26.95 18.30 12.52
CA LYS A 156 27.46 19.41 11.70
C LYS A 156 28.81 19.05 11.06
N THR A 157 29.73 18.48 11.83
CA THR A 157 31.03 18.03 11.31
C THR A 157 30.87 16.95 10.24
N SER A 158 29.99 15.97 10.45
CA SER A 158 29.72 14.93 9.46
C SER A 158 29.13 15.48 8.15
N LYS A 159 28.22 16.46 8.22
CA LYS A 159 27.70 17.10 7.00
C LYS A 159 28.79 17.84 6.23
N ARG A 160 29.65 18.59 6.94
CA ARG A 160 30.78 19.29 6.33
C ARG A 160 31.77 18.32 5.65
N LEU A 161 32.11 17.21 6.29
CA LEU A 161 33.00 16.20 5.71
C LEU A 161 32.38 15.55 4.46
N LEU A 162 31.06 15.33 4.43
CA LEU A 162 30.39 14.81 3.24
C LEU A 162 30.43 15.82 2.08
N GLU A 163 30.30 17.12 2.37
CA GLU A 163 30.44 18.19 1.37
C GLU A 163 31.87 18.28 0.83
N GLU A 164 32.88 18.22 1.71
CA GLU A 164 34.31 18.25 1.34
C GLU A 164 34.69 17.07 0.41
N GLU A 165 34.10 15.89 0.61
CA GLU A 165 34.33 14.69 -0.21
C GLU A 165 33.38 14.58 -1.43
N ASN A 166 32.57 15.62 -1.70
CA ASN A 166 31.56 15.62 -2.78
C ASN A 166 30.59 14.42 -2.73
N LEU A 167 30.24 13.99 -1.52
CA LEU A 167 29.31 12.89 -1.25
C LEU A 167 27.89 13.44 -0.99
N PRO A 168 26.84 12.69 -1.35
CA PRO A 168 25.47 13.13 -1.12
C PRO A 168 25.22 13.36 0.37
N GLN A 169 24.58 14.48 0.72
CA GLN A 169 24.14 14.75 2.08
C GLN A 169 23.01 13.79 2.46
N VAL A 170 23.38 12.64 3.00
CA VAL A 170 22.43 11.70 3.58
C VAL A 170 22.12 12.19 4.99
N GLU A 171 20.86 12.53 5.28
CA GLU A 171 20.45 12.56 6.68
C GLU A 171 20.63 11.15 7.22
N VAL A 172 21.60 10.98 8.12
CA VAL A 172 21.92 9.71 8.75
C VAL A 172 20.82 9.37 9.76
N VAL A 173 19.64 9.05 9.22
CA VAL A 173 18.57 8.42 9.96
C VAL A 173 18.71 6.93 9.65
N ILE A 174 18.94 6.13 10.69
CA ILE A 174 18.67 4.70 10.59
C ILE A 174 17.15 4.54 10.55
N HIS A 175 16.57 4.83 9.40
CA HIS A 175 15.41 4.11 8.92
C HIS A 175 15.94 3.01 8.01
N ILE A 176 16.72 2.09 8.56
CA ILE A 176 17.16 0.89 7.83
C ILE A 176 15.92 0.01 7.72
N PHE A 177 15.01 0.31 6.79
CA PHE A 177 13.73 -0.39 6.57
C PHE A 177 12.82 -0.56 7.81
N TYR A 178 13.25 -0.07 8.98
CA TYR A 178 12.56 -0.13 10.26
C TYR A 178 11.42 0.90 10.36
N ASP A 179 11.23 1.76 9.35
CA ASP A 179 10.07 2.67 9.31
C ASP A 179 8.80 2.01 8.80
N MET A 180 8.87 0.78 8.27
CA MET A 180 7.70 -0.12 8.21
C MET A 180 7.51 -0.90 9.51
N ARG A 181 8.36 -0.72 10.53
CA ARG A 181 8.02 -1.13 11.90
C ARG A 181 7.12 -0.03 12.48
N PHE A 182 5.86 -0.09 12.04
CA PHE A 182 4.74 0.55 12.69
C PHE A 182 4.81 0.35 14.21
N SER A 183 4.32 1.36 14.90
CA SER A 183 4.38 1.55 16.35
C SER A 183 3.59 0.49 17.12
N CYS A 184 4.02 -0.77 17.13
CA CYS A 184 3.64 -1.75 18.15
C CYS A 184 4.85 -1.99 19.06
N ARG A 185 4.97 -1.13 20.07
CA ARG A 185 5.79 -1.40 21.25
C ARG A 185 4.94 -2.30 22.13
N GLU A 186 5.16 -3.61 22.06
CA GLU A 186 4.74 -4.50 23.15
C GLU A 186 5.64 -4.19 24.34
N ASP A 187 5.01 -3.71 25.40
CA ASP A 187 5.65 -3.52 26.70
C ASP A 187 6.09 -4.90 27.23
N ILE A 188 7.40 -5.05 27.40
CA ILE A 188 8.00 -6.12 28.21
C ILE A 188 7.59 -5.82 29.65
N CYS A 189 6.55 -6.51 30.14
CA CYS A 189 6.35 -6.68 31.57
C CYS A 189 7.14 -7.92 32.01
N ASP A 190 8.22 -7.67 32.75
CA ASP A 190 8.95 -8.68 33.51
C ASP A 190 7.98 -9.42 34.44
N THR A 191 7.90 -10.74 34.31
CA THR A 191 7.43 -11.62 35.39
C THR A 191 8.48 -12.72 35.62
N PRO A 192 8.82 -13.03 36.89
CA PRO A 192 9.96 -13.87 37.19
C PRO A 192 9.65 -15.36 37.02
N ALA A 193 10.72 -16.09 36.74
CA ALA A 193 10.82 -17.52 36.51
C ALA A 193 9.94 -18.39 37.43
N GLY A 194 9.24 -19.35 36.82
CA GLY A 194 8.49 -20.39 37.51
C GLY A 194 8.16 -21.57 36.58
N GLU A 195 9.01 -22.60 36.69
CA GLU A 195 8.77 -24.04 36.48
C GLU A 195 8.41 -24.60 35.09
N ASP A 196 9.35 -25.42 34.62
CA ASP A 196 9.27 -26.35 33.50
C ASP A 196 8.07 -27.30 33.60
N VAL A 197 7.15 -27.23 32.64
CA VAL A 197 6.26 -28.35 32.30
C VAL A 197 6.54 -28.77 30.87
N ARG A 198 7.27 -29.87 30.78
CA ARG A 198 7.64 -30.60 29.57
C ARG A 198 6.39 -31.20 28.92
N ALA A 199 5.98 -30.68 27.77
CA ALA A 199 5.01 -31.34 26.89
C ALA A 199 5.70 -31.83 25.61
N SER A 200 5.55 -33.13 25.36
CA SER A 200 6.11 -33.91 24.25
C SER A 200 5.57 -33.49 22.87
N PRO A 201 6.26 -33.85 21.75
CA PRO A 201 5.94 -33.33 20.42
C PRO A 201 4.80 -34.11 19.76
N SER A 202 3.68 -33.46 19.49
CA SER A 202 2.63 -34.00 18.63
C SER A 202 2.74 -33.43 17.22
N SER A 203 3.13 -34.31 16.29
CA SER A 203 2.81 -34.33 14.85
C SER A 203 2.78 -33.00 14.08
N THR A 204 3.80 -32.78 13.28
CA THR A 204 3.79 -31.96 12.07
C THR A 204 2.53 -32.19 11.22
N PRO A 205 1.75 -31.16 10.84
CA PRO A 205 0.80 -31.28 9.75
C PRO A 205 1.59 -31.24 8.44
N THR A 206 1.64 -32.39 7.78
CA THR A 206 1.97 -32.54 6.36
C THR A 206 1.16 -31.55 5.52
N GLY A 207 1.85 -30.92 4.57
CA GLY A 207 1.38 -29.76 3.82
C GLY A 207 -0.04 -29.88 3.26
N SER A 208 -0.89 -28.93 3.67
CA SER A 208 -2.08 -28.58 2.92
C SER A 208 -1.63 -27.84 1.66
N ASP A 209 -1.82 -28.48 0.51
CA ASP A 209 -1.61 -27.87 -0.81
C ASP A 209 -2.32 -26.51 -0.86
N MET A 210 -1.65 -25.46 -1.33
CA MET A 210 -2.19 -24.09 -1.40
C MET A 210 -3.54 -24.04 -2.15
N TRP A 211 -3.70 -24.93 -3.13
CA TRP A 211 -4.93 -25.10 -3.90
C TRP A 211 -6.11 -25.59 -3.05
N SER A 212 -5.84 -26.40 -2.02
CA SER A 212 -6.90 -26.87 -1.11
C SER A 212 -7.54 -25.72 -0.34
N LEU A 213 -6.80 -24.65 -0.04
CA LEU A 213 -7.29 -23.43 0.63
C LEU A 213 -8.15 -22.55 -0.29
N ILE A 214 -7.95 -22.66 -1.61
CA ILE A 214 -8.71 -21.94 -2.64
C ILE A 214 -10.00 -22.68 -2.98
N THR A 215 -9.98 -24.02 -2.96
CA THR A 215 -11.11 -24.86 -3.40
C THR A 215 -12.01 -25.35 -2.27
N SER A 216 -11.60 -25.25 -1.00
CA SER A 216 -12.43 -25.69 0.12
C SER A 216 -13.40 -24.60 0.57
N GLN A 217 -14.54 -24.52 -0.10
CA GLN A 217 -15.75 -23.99 0.53
C GLN A 217 -16.66 -25.15 0.97
N PRO A 218 -17.26 -25.10 2.17
CA PRO A 218 -18.39 -25.95 2.50
C PRO A 218 -19.61 -25.43 1.74
N ALA A 219 -19.79 -25.83 0.49
CA ALA A 219 -20.94 -25.45 -0.32
C ALA A 219 -22.15 -26.33 0.02
N SER A 220 -23.28 -25.71 0.36
CA SER A 220 -24.60 -26.33 0.28
C SER A 220 -24.91 -26.72 -1.18
N PRO A 221 -25.77 -27.72 -1.42
CA PRO A 221 -26.06 -28.18 -2.78
C PRO A 221 -26.56 -27.00 -3.65
N PRO A 222 -25.91 -26.75 -4.80
CA PRO A 222 -26.20 -25.56 -5.60
C PRO A 222 -27.60 -25.63 -6.20
N THR A 223 -28.32 -24.52 -6.15
CA THR A 223 -29.62 -24.34 -6.80
C THR A 223 -29.45 -24.47 -8.32
N ARG A 224 -30.47 -24.97 -9.03
CA ARG A 224 -30.45 -25.16 -10.51
C ARG A 224 -30.03 -23.90 -11.28
N SER A 225 -30.38 -22.71 -10.77
CA SER A 225 -29.95 -21.41 -11.33
C SER A 225 -28.45 -21.13 -11.15
N SER A 226 -27.86 -21.56 -10.03
CA SER A 226 -26.44 -21.42 -9.72
C SER A 226 -25.59 -22.36 -10.58
N GLN A 227 -26.11 -23.56 -10.88
CA GLN A 227 -25.45 -24.51 -11.78
C GLN A 227 -25.35 -23.97 -13.21
N MET A 228 -26.41 -23.37 -13.74
CA MET A 228 -26.39 -22.77 -15.10
C MET A 228 -25.39 -21.61 -15.20
N GLN A 229 -25.30 -20.75 -14.18
CA GLN A 229 -24.32 -19.65 -14.17
C GLN A 229 -22.87 -20.15 -14.12
N GLU A 230 -22.62 -21.24 -13.39
CA GLU A 230 -21.29 -21.85 -13.35
C GLU A 230 -20.94 -22.45 -14.72
N GLU A 231 -21.86 -23.14 -15.38
CA GLU A 231 -21.66 -23.69 -16.73
C GLU A 231 -21.36 -22.58 -17.76
N ASP A 232 -22.09 -21.47 -17.71
CA ASP A 232 -21.86 -20.30 -18.59
C ASP A 232 -20.46 -19.69 -18.36
N LEU A 233 -20.05 -19.55 -17.10
CA LEU A 233 -18.71 -19.05 -16.75
C LEU A 233 -17.61 -20.01 -17.23
N GLN A 234 -17.81 -21.32 -17.09
CA GLN A 234 -16.87 -22.34 -17.54
C GLN A 234 -16.71 -22.32 -19.07
N MET A 235 -17.81 -22.15 -19.81
CA MET A 235 -17.75 -22.01 -21.27
C MET A 235 -16.98 -20.75 -21.68
N GLU A 236 -17.25 -19.60 -21.04
CA GLU A 236 -16.55 -18.35 -21.34
C GLU A 236 -15.06 -18.43 -20.99
N LEU A 237 -14.69 -19.09 -19.89
CA LEU A 237 -13.30 -19.40 -19.52
C LEU A 237 -12.59 -20.21 -20.62
N GLN A 238 -13.26 -21.23 -21.18
CA GLN A 238 -12.69 -22.02 -22.28
C GLN A 238 -12.50 -21.15 -23.54
N GLN A 239 -13.48 -20.31 -23.88
CA GLN A 239 -13.38 -19.39 -25.01
C GLN A 239 -12.22 -18.40 -24.83
N TYR A 240 -12.07 -17.85 -23.63
CA TYR A 240 -10.96 -16.96 -23.28
C TYR A 240 -9.61 -17.67 -23.42
N SER A 241 -9.49 -18.91 -22.91
CA SER A 241 -8.27 -19.71 -23.05
C SER A 241 -7.90 -19.96 -24.52
N ILE A 242 -8.87 -20.32 -25.35
CA ILE A 242 -8.65 -20.51 -26.80
C ILE A 242 -8.23 -19.20 -27.46
N HIS A 243 -8.82 -18.07 -27.07
CA HIS A 243 -8.47 -16.76 -27.60
C HIS A 243 -7.01 -16.42 -27.28
N LEU A 244 -6.56 -16.58 -26.02
CA LEU A 244 -5.17 -16.34 -25.63
C LEU A 244 -4.16 -17.24 -26.36
N ASN A 245 -4.56 -18.45 -26.71
CA ASN A 245 -3.70 -19.42 -27.42
C ASN A 245 -3.65 -19.20 -28.94
N ARG A 246 -4.50 -18.32 -29.51
CA ARG A 246 -4.49 -18.01 -30.94
C ARG A 246 -3.58 -16.82 -31.23
N GLY A 247 -2.58 -17.03 -32.09
CA GLY A 247 -1.88 -15.99 -32.87
C GLY A 247 -1.50 -14.70 -32.12
N ASN A 248 -0.61 -14.79 -31.13
CA ASN A 248 -0.11 -13.63 -30.35
C ASN A 248 -1.18 -12.73 -29.71
N ALA A 249 -2.40 -13.24 -29.48
CA ALA A 249 -3.46 -12.47 -28.79
C ALA A 249 -3.17 -12.22 -27.30
N ARG A 250 -2.13 -12.86 -26.74
CA ARG A 250 -1.71 -12.63 -25.35
C ARG A 250 -1.12 -11.23 -25.20
N PRO A 251 -1.58 -10.44 -24.21
CA PRO A 251 -0.99 -9.13 -23.93
C PRO A 251 0.51 -9.25 -23.64
N HIS A 252 1.28 -8.24 -24.05
CA HIS A 252 2.69 -8.12 -23.69
C HIS A 252 2.84 -7.96 -22.16
N ALA A 253 3.93 -8.45 -21.58
CA ALA A 253 4.15 -8.40 -20.13
C ALA A 253 4.07 -6.98 -19.54
N GLU A 254 4.52 -5.99 -20.31
CA GLU A 254 4.52 -4.56 -19.94
C GLU A 254 3.19 -3.83 -20.25
N SER A 255 2.21 -4.52 -20.86
CA SER A 255 0.93 -3.88 -21.18
C SER A 255 0.02 -3.79 -19.97
N ASP A 256 -0.75 -2.71 -19.87
CA ASP A 256 -1.72 -2.53 -18.79
C ASP A 256 -2.90 -3.52 -18.96
N PRO A 257 -3.13 -4.42 -17.98
CA PRO A 257 -4.21 -5.39 -18.07
C PRO A 257 -5.60 -4.74 -18.04
N VAL A 258 -5.76 -3.55 -17.45
CA VAL A 258 -7.06 -2.84 -17.43
C VAL A 258 -7.45 -2.43 -18.85
N THR A 259 -6.49 -1.95 -19.64
CA THR A 259 -6.69 -1.63 -21.06
C THR A 259 -7.14 -2.86 -21.87
N TRP A 260 -6.60 -4.04 -21.58
CA TRP A 260 -7.04 -5.27 -22.27
C TRP A 260 -8.52 -5.57 -21.98
N TRP A 261 -8.93 -5.51 -20.71
CA TRP A 261 -10.32 -5.75 -20.33
C TRP A 261 -11.27 -4.68 -20.83
N HIS A 262 -10.84 -3.41 -20.91
CA HIS A 262 -11.62 -2.34 -21.53
C HIS A 262 -12.04 -2.69 -22.97
N ILE A 263 -11.12 -3.29 -23.74
CA ILE A 263 -11.36 -3.69 -25.13
C ILE A 263 -12.21 -4.97 -25.21
N HIS A 264 -11.93 -5.97 -24.37
CA HIS A 264 -12.50 -7.31 -24.49
C HIS A 264 -13.71 -7.59 -23.57
N GLN A 265 -14.14 -6.62 -22.76
CA GLN A 265 -15.27 -6.79 -21.83
C GLN A 265 -16.58 -7.23 -22.49
N GLN A 266 -16.83 -6.83 -23.75
CA GLN A 266 -18.01 -7.26 -24.50
C GLN A 266 -17.88 -8.69 -25.06
N GLN A 267 -16.65 -9.15 -25.26
CA GLN A 267 -16.37 -10.51 -25.72
C GLN A 267 -16.43 -11.52 -24.57
N PHE A 268 -16.06 -11.09 -23.35
CA PHE A 268 -16.03 -11.93 -22.15
C PHE A 268 -16.74 -11.26 -20.96
N PRO A 269 -18.05 -10.99 -21.03
CA PRO A 269 -18.79 -10.28 -19.99
C PRO A 269 -18.76 -10.89 -18.58
N LEU A 270 -18.82 -12.22 -18.40
CA LEU A 270 -18.86 -12.82 -17.05
C LEU A 270 -17.47 -12.72 -16.38
N LEU A 271 -16.42 -12.96 -17.16
CA LEU A 271 -15.04 -12.80 -16.74
C LEU A 271 -14.70 -11.33 -16.49
N ALA A 272 -15.15 -10.41 -17.34
CA ALA A 272 -14.94 -8.98 -17.15
C ALA A 272 -15.57 -8.50 -15.84
N SER A 273 -16.82 -8.92 -15.59
CA SER A 273 -17.50 -8.64 -14.32
C SER A 273 -16.71 -9.17 -13.10
N SER A 274 -16.11 -10.36 -13.22
CA SER A 274 -15.28 -10.95 -12.17
C SER A 274 -13.93 -10.24 -12.03
N ALA A 275 -13.33 -9.83 -13.15
CA ALA A 275 -12.03 -9.19 -13.24
C ALA A 275 -11.99 -7.82 -12.53
N LEU A 276 -13.09 -7.06 -12.58
CA LEU A 276 -13.23 -5.77 -11.87
C LEU A 276 -12.84 -5.87 -10.39
N LYS A 277 -13.22 -6.97 -9.72
CA LYS A 277 -12.93 -7.21 -8.30
C LYS A 277 -11.42 -7.26 -8.04
N TYR A 278 -10.69 -7.91 -8.94
CA TYR A 278 -9.24 -8.09 -8.80
C TYR A 278 -8.48 -6.82 -9.19
N PHE A 279 -8.86 -6.14 -10.28
CA PHE A 279 -8.16 -4.92 -10.73
C PHE A 279 -8.44 -3.70 -9.86
N ALA A 280 -9.60 -3.62 -9.22
CA ALA A 280 -9.86 -2.60 -8.21
C ALA A 280 -8.93 -2.75 -7.00
N THR A 281 -8.53 -3.98 -6.66
CA THR A 281 -7.78 -4.28 -5.44
C THR A 281 -6.30 -3.94 -5.60
N PRO A 282 -5.72 -3.09 -4.72
CA PRO A 282 -4.28 -2.88 -4.72
C PRO A 282 -3.55 -4.06 -4.07
N CYS A 283 -2.29 -4.28 -4.43
CA CYS A 283 -1.45 -5.28 -3.77
C CYS A 283 -0.86 -4.79 -2.42
N THR A 284 -0.98 -3.49 -2.11
CA THR A 284 -0.40 -2.87 -0.92
C THR A 284 -1.35 -1.86 -0.29
N SER A 285 -1.30 -1.72 1.03
CA SER A 285 -1.92 -0.63 1.80
C SER A 285 -1.03 0.63 1.89
N VAL A 286 -0.12 0.88 0.95
CA VAL A 286 0.84 2.01 1.03
C VAL A 286 0.16 3.39 1.14
N ASP A 287 -1.07 3.54 0.65
CA ASP A 287 -1.81 4.80 0.75
C ASP A 287 -2.09 5.21 2.22
N SER A 288 -2.37 4.24 3.10
CA SER A 288 -2.52 4.51 4.53
C SER A 288 -1.19 4.84 5.20
N GLU A 289 -0.09 4.20 4.79
CA GLU A 289 1.24 4.54 5.30
C GLU A 289 1.60 6.01 5.00
N ARG A 290 1.26 6.50 3.79
CA ARG A 290 1.46 7.90 3.41
C ARG A 290 0.59 8.84 4.23
N LEU A 291 -0.67 8.46 4.45
CA LEU A 291 -1.59 9.18 5.34
C LEU A 291 -1.00 9.30 6.75
N PHE A 292 -0.47 8.19 7.27
CA PHE A 292 0.06 8.11 8.61
C PHE A 292 1.45 8.69 8.79
N SER A 293 2.24 8.80 7.73
CA SER A 293 3.43 9.65 7.70
C SER A 293 3.04 11.11 7.95
N THR A 294 1.97 11.57 7.29
CA THR A 294 1.40 12.90 7.52
C THR A 294 0.86 13.05 8.94
N ALA A 295 0.14 12.05 9.46
CA ALA A 295 -0.30 12.02 10.85
C ALA A 295 0.89 12.12 11.82
N GLY A 296 1.96 11.37 11.57
CA GLY A 296 3.21 11.40 12.32
C GLY A 296 3.85 12.80 12.38
N ILE A 297 3.80 13.57 11.30
CA ILE A 297 4.26 14.97 11.27
C ILE A 297 3.36 15.85 12.13
N ILE A 298 2.03 15.70 12.01
CA ILE A 298 1.05 16.49 12.77
C ILE A 298 1.23 16.29 14.27
N PHE A 299 1.27 15.03 14.71
CA PHE A 299 1.38 14.67 16.12
C PHE A 299 2.82 14.75 16.66
N GLY A 300 3.84 14.66 15.79
CA GLY A 300 5.24 14.84 16.14
C GLY A 300 5.61 16.28 16.51
N ASN A 301 4.80 17.26 16.11
CA ASN A 301 4.98 18.65 16.52
C ASN A 301 4.59 18.82 17.99
N LYS A 302 5.56 19.16 18.85
CA LYS A 302 5.34 19.38 20.29
C LYS A 302 4.23 20.40 20.60
N ARG A 303 3.97 21.36 19.71
CA ARG A 303 2.88 22.35 19.88
C ARG A 303 1.48 21.77 19.63
N ARG A 304 1.36 20.62 18.97
CA ARG A 304 0.10 19.98 18.57
C ARG A 304 -0.23 18.71 19.37
N GLN A 305 0.46 18.47 20.49
CA GLN A 305 0.26 17.29 21.35
C GLN A 305 -1.13 17.19 22.01
N ARG A 306 -1.97 18.23 21.88
CA ARG A 306 -3.36 18.25 22.40
C ARG A 306 -4.41 18.13 21.29
N LEU A 307 -4.01 17.80 20.06
CA LEU A 307 -4.94 17.60 18.96
C LEU A 307 -5.79 16.36 19.23
N LEU A 308 -7.11 16.56 19.28
CA LEU A 308 -8.06 15.46 19.45
C LEU A 308 -8.11 14.61 18.18
N GLY A 309 -8.30 13.29 18.33
CA GLY A 309 -8.44 12.36 17.20
C GLY A 309 -9.54 12.79 16.23
N LYS A 310 -10.67 13.30 16.73
CA LYS A 310 -11.76 13.84 15.89
C LYS A 310 -11.33 15.01 15.01
N THR A 311 -10.45 15.89 15.50
CA THR A 311 -9.92 17.00 14.70
C THR A 311 -8.86 16.51 13.72
N ALA A 312 -8.02 15.55 14.13
CA ALA A 312 -7.05 14.90 13.26
C ALA A 312 -7.72 14.18 12.09
N ARG A 313 -8.80 13.45 12.34
CA ARG A 313 -9.67 12.84 11.31
C ARG A 313 -10.05 13.85 10.24
N LEU A 314 -10.63 14.99 10.63
CA LEU A 314 -11.07 15.99 9.65
C LEU A 314 -9.92 16.51 8.79
N PHE A 315 -8.77 16.77 9.40
CA PHE A 315 -7.59 17.25 8.67
C PHE A 315 -7.06 16.18 7.69
N LEU A 316 -6.96 14.93 8.14
CA LEU A 316 -6.47 13.82 7.34
C LEU A 316 -7.43 13.49 6.19
N MET A 317 -8.75 13.53 6.44
CA MET A 317 -9.77 13.36 5.41
C MET A 317 -9.65 14.40 4.29
N ILE A 318 -9.46 15.67 4.66
CA ILE A 318 -9.29 16.76 3.69
C ILE A 318 -7.97 16.58 2.94
N ASN A 319 -6.87 16.36 3.65
CA ASN A 319 -5.57 16.21 3.05
C ASN A 319 -5.55 15.06 2.03
N ALA A 320 -5.98 13.86 2.43
CA ALA A 320 -5.96 12.68 1.57
C ALA A 320 -6.79 12.83 0.30
N ASN A 321 -7.95 13.48 0.38
CA ASN A 321 -8.90 13.54 -0.73
C ASN A 321 -8.75 14.79 -1.62
N THR A 322 -8.12 15.87 -1.14
CA THR A 322 -7.87 17.08 -1.94
C THR A 322 -6.51 17.06 -2.65
N ASN A 323 -5.53 16.37 -2.09
CA ASN A 323 -4.17 16.32 -2.61
C ASN A 323 -3.95 15.21 -3.65
N LYS A 324 -4.85 15.09 -4.63
CA LYS A 324 -4.73 14.10 -5.72
C LYS A 324 -3.41 14.23 -6.51
N ASP A 325 -2.80 15.42 -6.52
CA ASP A 325 -1.55 15.74 -7.22
C ASP A 325 -0.28 15.70 -6.35
N THR A 326 -0.39 15.45 -5.03
CA THR A 326 0.79 15.22 -4.17
C THR A 326 0.90 13.77 -3.71
N SER A 327 0.53 12.84 -4.59
CA SER A 327 1.48 11.76 -4.84
C SER A 327 2.81 12.43 -5.15
N ARG A 328 3.68 12.63 -4.15
CA ARG A 328 5.12 12.72 -4.43
C ARG A 328 5.35 11.57 -5.37
N ALA A 329 5.67 11.87 -6.64
CA ALA A 329 6.06 10.85 -7.60
C ALA A 329 6.93 9.91 -6.78
N CYS A 330 6.53 8.64 -6.67
CA CYS A 330 7.42 7.65 -6.10
C CYS A 330 8.73 7.97 -6.80
N LYS A 331 9.79 8.31 -6.06
CA LYS A 331 11.10 8.41 -6.67
C LYS A 331 11.40 6.96 -7.06
N ALA A 332 10.81 6.53 -8.18
CA ALA A 332 11.27 5.41 -8.94
C ALA A 332 12.75 5.64 -9.01
N TRP A 333 13.50 4.57 -8.76
CA TRP A 333 14.93 4.62 -8.84
C TRP A 333 15.29 5.37 -10.12
N SER A 334 16.12 6.40 -9.97
CA SER A 334 16.66 7.08 -11.14
C SER A 334 17.30 6.04 -12.05
N GLN A 335 17.38 6.30 -13.35
CA GLN A 335 18.04 5.39 -14.30
C GLN A 335 19.42 4.94 -13.77
N ARG A 336 20.15 5.84 -13.12
CA ARG A 336 21.43 5.57 -12.47
C ARG A 336 21.36 4.61 -11.26
N GLU A 337 20.28 4.67 -10.47
CA GLU A 337 20.05 3.76 -9.35
C GLU A 337 19.61 2.39 -9.84
N VAL A 338 18.80 2.32 -10.91
CA VAL A 338 18.45 1.06 -11.59
C VAL A 338 19.69 0.40 -12.19
N GLU A 339 20.56 1.15 -12.86
CA GLU A 339 21.83 0.64 -13.39
C GLU A 339 22.79 0.20 -12.28
N ARG A 340 22.83 0.92 -11.16
CA ARG A 340 23.77 0.63 -10.06
C ARG A 340 23.35 -0.55 -9.19
N TYR A 341 22.05 -0.71 -8.95
CA TYR A 341 21.52 -1.64 -7.95
C TYR A 341 20.51 -2.64 -8.53
N GLY A 342 20.04 -2.44 -9.77
CA GLY A 342 19.22 -3.41 -10.49
C GLY A 342 20.04 -4.64 -10.86
N CYS A 343 19.41 -5.81 -10.85
CA CYS A 343 20.06 -7.02 -11.36
C CYS A 343 20.22 -6.86 -12.87
N HIS A 344 21.47 -6.84 -13.35
CA HIS A 344 21.74 -7.05 -14.77
C HIS A 344 21.42 -8.49 -15.12
N GLU A 345 20.26 -8.71 -15.75
CA GLU A 345 20.10 -9.89 -16.59
C GLU A 345 21.06 -9.74 -17.76
N GLY A 346 22.11 -10.57 -17.76
CA GLY A 346 23.06 -10.62 -18.86
C GLY A 346 22.34 -11.03 -20.15
N SER A 347 22.11 -10.07 -21.04
CA SER A 347 21.86 -10.37 -22.46
C SER A 347 22.45 -9.27 -23.34
N ASN A 348 23.43 -9.68 -24.13
CA ASN A 348 23.95 -8.94 -25.26
C ASN A 348 22.80 -8.54 -26.21
N SER A 349 22.59 -7.24 -26.44
CA SER A 349 22.06 -6.74 -27.70
C SER A 349 22.55 -5.30 -27.95
N PRO A 350 22.78 -4.92 -29.23
CA PRO A 350 23.68 -3.83 -29.58
C PRO A 350 23.02 -2.45 -29.49
N SER A 351 23.84 -1.47 -29.10
CA SER A 351 23.53 -0.05 -29.01
C SER A 351 22.98 0.52 -30.33
N VAL A 352 21.79 1.11 -30.30
CA VAL A 352 21.30 2.00 -31.35
C VAL A 352 21.64 3.43 -30.92
N SER A 353 22.62 4.02 -31.60
CA SER A 353 22.96 5.44 -31.54
C SER A 353 21.91 6.26 -32.29
N SER A 354 21.24 7.20 -31.62
CA SER A 354 20.43 8.21 -32.28
C SER A 354 21.29 9.41 -32.69
N GLU A 355 21.44 9.58 -33.99
CA GLU A 355 22.02 10.77 -34.62
C GLU A 355 21.13 11.99 -34.37
N GLN A 356 21.75 13.09 -33.94
CA GLN A 356 21.14 14.42 -33.90
C GLN A 356 21.12 15.01 -35.32
N SER A 357 19.95 15.37 -35.83
CA SER A 357 19.78 16.19 -37.03
C SER A 357 19.33 17.60 -36.65
N SER A 358 20.19 18.55 -36.99
CA SER A 358 20.08 20.01 -36.89
C SER A 358 19.14 20.61 -37.95
N SER A 359 18.44 21.70 -37.61
CA SER A 359 18.11 22.88 -38.43
C SER A 359 17.51 23.95 -37.49
N LYS A 360 18.16 25.08 -37.18
CA LYS A 360 18.26 26.35 -37.96
C LYS A 360 16.86 26.97 -38.22
N ASP A 361 16.52 28.22 -37.94
CA ASP A 361 17.24 29.50 -37.76
C ASP A 361 16.31 30.54 -37.06
N LEU A 362 16.86 31.76 -36.86
CA LEU A 362 16.25 33.08 -36.58
C LEU A 362 16.19 33.53 -35.10
N GLU A 363 16.67 34.68 -34.67
CA GLU A 363 17.64 35.70 -35.12
C GLU A 363 17.71 36.66 -33.89
N GLU A 364 18.91 36.91 -33.32
CA GLU A 364 19.12 37.90 -32.25
C GLU A 364 19.41 39.28 -32.87
N GLU A 365 18.61 40.28 -32.50
CA GLU A 365 18.93 41.70 -32.71
C GLU A 365 19.73 42.21 -31.50
N PHE A 366 20.97 42.62 -31.77
CA PHE A 366 21.89 43.30 -30.87
C PHE A 366 21.57 44.81 -30.84
N SER A 367 21.60 45.42 -29.66
CA SER A 367 22.00 46.83 -29.53
C SER A 367 22.79 47.03 -28.24
N GLU A 368 24.08 47.33 -28.42
CA GLU A 368 25.02 47.88 -27.45
C GLU A 368 24.55 49.27 -26.99
N GLU A 369 24.81 49.65 -25.73
CA GLU A 369 25.69 50.79 -25.42
C GLU A 369 25.76 51.11 -23.91
N SER A 370 27.01 51.18 -23.45
CA SER A 370 27.57 52.25 -22.61
C SER A 370 27.27 52.30 -21.11
N VAL A 371 28.30 51.92 -20.34
CA VAL A 371 28.60 52.37 -18.97
C VAL A 371 29.56 53.56 -19.05
N GLU A 372 29.17 54.68 -18.46
CA GLU A 372 29.97 55.77 -17.84
C GLU A 372 28.90 56.69 -17.20
N ILE A 373 28.86 57.03 -15.91
CA ILE A 373 29.88 57.40 -14.90
C ILE A 373 29.44 56.90 -13.52
#